data_AF-H9WZ34-F1
#
_entry.id   AF-H9WZ34-F1
#
_cell.length_a   1.000
_cell.length_b   1.000
_cell.length_c   1.000
_cell.angle_alpha   90.00
_cell.angle_beta   90.00
_cell.angle_gamma   90.00
#
_symmetry.space_group_name_H-M   'P 1'
#
loop_
_entity.id
_entity.type
_entity.pdbx_description
1 polymer ?
#
loop_
_entity_poly.entity_id
_entity_poly.type
_entity_poly.pdbx_seq_one_letter_code
_entity_poly.pdbx_strand_id
1 'polypeptide(L)'
;DLREVGRVMKDVLGISNVPFKVRRLIVEVCDLVTKRAARLAASGIVGILKKIGRDGAPGVVGGRVKSDATNKMKRTVIAVDGGLYEHYPKFRNYLQLAIVELLGEETAQHIAIKLSNDGSGIGAALIAASHSIYADN
;
A
#
# COMPACT_ATOMS: atom_id res chain seq x y z
N ASP A 1 -7.40 5.62 -21.83
CA ASP A 1 -7.81 5.87 -23.24
C ASP A 1 -6.63 6.50 -23.98
N LEU A 2 -6.31 6.05 -25.20
CA LEU A 2 -5.21 6.61 -26.00
C LEU A 2 -5.53 8.00 -26.57
N ARG A 3 -6.82 8.37 -26.65
CA ARG A 3 -7.22 9.75 -26.95
C ARG A 3 -6.81 10.69 -25.82
N GLU A 4 -7.03 10.25 -24.59
CA GLU A 4 -6.64 10.99 -23.39
C GLU A 4 -5.12 11.19 -23.31
N VAL A 5 -4.33 10.16 -23.64
CA VAL A 5 -2.87 10.31 -23.73
C VAL A 5 -2.48 11.36 -24.77
N GLY A 6 -3.11 11.34 -25.95
CA GLY A 6 -2.86 12.35 -26.98
C GLY A 6 -3.21 13.76 -26.51
N ARG A 7 -4.30 13.90 -25.76
CA ARG A 7 -4.74 15.16 -25.17
C ARG A 7 -3.73 15.67 -24.14
N VAL A 8 -3.34 14.84 -23.16
CA VAL A 8 -2.33 15.20 -22.15
C VAL A 8 -0.99 15.56 -22.78
N MET A 9 -0.53 14.79 -23.79
CA MET A 9 0.72 15.10 -24.49
C MET A 9 0.68 16.46 -25.18
N LYS A 10 -0.47 16.86 -25.74
CA LYS A 10 -0.65 18.17 -26.35
C LYS A 10 -0.77 19.28 -25.32
N ASP A 11 -1.70 19.14 -24.37
CA ASP A 11 -2.11 20.20 -23.46
C ASP A 11 -1.04 20.48 -22.39
N VAL A 12 -0.34 19.44 -21.91
CA VAL A 12 0.64 19.55 -20.82
C VAL A 12 2.07 19.64 -21.36
N LEU A 13 2.39 18.86 -22.40
CA LEU A 13 3.77 18.76 -22.91
C LEU A 13 3.99 19.49 -24.23
N GLY A 14 2.95 20.06 -24.85
CA GLY A 14 3.04 20.77 -26.13
C GLY A 14 3.29 19.85 -27.34
N ILE A 15 3.27 18.53 -27.17
CA ILE A 15 3.60 17.55 -28.21
C ILE A 15 2.34 17.18 -28.98
N SER A 16 2.19 17.77 -30.16
CA SER A 16 1.07 17.50 -31.08
C SER A 16 1.34 16.30 -31.98
N ASN A 17 0.28 15.75 -32.60
CA ASN A 17 0.36 14.67 -33.60
C ASN A 17 1.09 13.40 -33.16
N VAL A 18 1.07 13.07 -31.85
CA VAL A 18 1.69 11.85 -31.33
C VAL A 18 1.10 10.61 -32.02
N PRO A 19 1.92 9.75 -32.67
CA PRO A 19 1.44 8.56 -33.34
C PRO A 19 0.78 7.57 -32.38
N PHE A 20 -0.22 6.80 -32.86
CA PHE A 20 -0.95 5.84 -32.04
C PHE A 20 -0.03 4.82 -31.33
N LYS A 21 1.00 4.32 -32.03
CA LYS A 21 2.02 3.42 -31.47
C LYS A 21 2.75 4.04 -30.28
N VAL A 22 3.11 5.33 -30.36
CA VAL A 22 3.81 6.04 -29.28
C VAL A 22 2.87 6.25 -28.08
N ARG A 23 1.60 6.60 -28.32
CA ARG A 23 0.62 6.72 -27.22
C ARG A 23 0.44 5.41 -26.46
N ARG A 24 0.44 4.28 -27.18
CA ARG A 24 0.38 2.95 -26.55
C ARG A 24 1.63 2.68 -25.72
N LEU A 25 2.81 2.96 -26.26
CA LEU A 25 4.08 2.82 -25.52
C LEU A 25 4.07 3.64 -24.22
N ILE A 26 3.56 4.88 -24.26
CA ILE A 26 3.44 5.72 -23.07
C ILE A 26 2.59 5.05 -21.99
N VAL A 27 1.43 4.48 -22.35
CA VAL A 27 0.58 3.75 -21.40
C VAL A 27 1.33 2.54 -20.81
N GLU A 28 2.05 1.79 -21.63
CA GLU A 28 2.82 0.63 -21.19
C GLU A 28 3.94 1.02 -20.22
N VAL A 29 4.65 2.12 -20.47
CA VAL A 29 5.67 2.65 -19.56
C VAL A 29 5.05 3.12 -18.24
N CYS A 30 3.94 3.87 -18.29
CA CYS A 30 3.24 4.29 -17.07
C CYS A 30 2.77 3.10 -16.23
N ASP A 31 2.28 2.03 -16.88
CA ASP A 31 1.87 0.80 -16.21
C ASP A 31 3.06 0.09 -15.55
N LEU A 32 4.21 0.00 -16.23
CA LEU A 32 5.44 -0.56 -15.69
C LEU A 32 5.94 0.21 -14.45
N VAL A 33 5.93 1.55 -14.52
CA VAL A 33 6.30 2.42 -13.39
C VAL A 33 5.35 2.19 -12.22
N THR A 34 4.05 2.11 -12.49
CA THR A 34 3.02 1.82 -11.47
C THR A 34 3.27 0.48 -10.79
N LYS A 35 3.50 -0.58 -11.59
CA LYS A 35 3.76 -1.93 -11.09
C LYS A 35 5.02 -1.97 -10.23
N ARG A 36 6.10 -1.32 -10.66
CA ARG A 36 7.35 -1.22 -9.88
C ARG A 36 7.09 -0.52 -8.54
N ALA A 37 6.43 0.64 -8.56
CA ALA A 37 6.15 1.40 -7.35
C ALA A 37 5.31 0.60 -6.34
N ALA A 38 4.26 -0.07 -6.81
CA ALA A 38 3.41 -0.90 -5.96
C ALA A 38 4.16 -2.08 -5.34
N ARG A 39 5.04 -2.75 -6.10
CA ARG A 39 5.87 -3.85 -5.59
C ARG A 39 6.89 -3.40 -4.55
N LEU A 40 7.53 -2.24 -4.76
CA LEU A 40 8.47 -1.68 -3.77
C LEU A 40 7.75 -1.31 -2.46
N ALA A 41 6.56 -0.70 -2.56
CA ALA A 41 5.73 -0.42 -1.39
C ALA A 41 5.32 -1.71 -0.65
N ALA A 42 4.92 -2.76 -1.39
CA ALA A 42 4.64 -4.08 -0.82
C ALA A 42 5.81 -4.63 -0.02
N SER A 43 7.03 -4.56 -0.56
CA SER A 43 8.24 -5.02 0.13
C SER A 43 8.47 -4.31 1.46
N GLY A 44 8.23 -2.99 1.52
CA GLY A 44 8.32 -2.22 2.76
C GLY A 44 7.30 -2.67 3.81
N ILE A 45 6.05 -2.83 3.40
CA ILE A 45 4.97 -3.36 4.25
C ILE A 45 5.33 -4.75 4.78
N VAL A 46 5.74 -5.66 3.90
CA VAL A 46 6.13 -7.02 4.26
C VAL A 46 7.34 -7.01 5.20
N GLY A 47 8.30 -6.13 5.00
CA GLY A 47 9.43 -5.94 5.92
C GLY A 47 8.97 -5.61 7.34
N ILE A 48 7.99 -4.72 7.50
CA ILE A 48 7.39 -4.41 8.81
C ILE A 48 6.67 -5.63 9.36
N LEU A 49 5.82 -6.29 8.57
CA LEU A 49 5.08 -7.48 9.00
C LEU A 49 6.02 -8.58 9.52
N LYS A 50 7.13 -8.84 8.82
CA LYS A 50 8.20 -9.75 9.26
C LYS A 50 8.81 -9.30 10.58
N LYS A 51 9.14 -8.00 10.68
CA LYS A 51 9.75 -7.42 11.89
C LYS A 51 8.87 -7.55 13.13
N ILE A 52 7.55 -7.45 12.97
CA ILE A 52 6.57 -7.54 14.09
C ILE A 52 5.97 -8.95 14.25
N GLY A 53 6.47 -9.96 13.55
CA GLY A 53 6.02 -11.36 13.64
C GLY A 53 4.58 -11.59 13.14
N ARG A 54 4.20 -10.89 12.06
CA ARG A 54 2.89 -10.97 11.40
C ARG A 54 2.97 -11.54 9.98
N ASP A 55 4.07 -12.20 9.65
CA ASP A 55 4.36 -12.81 8.35
C ASP A 55 4.08 -14.32 8.30
N GLY A 56 3.50 -14.90 9.35
CA GLY A 56 3.18 -16.33 9.43
C GLY A 56 4.36 -17.22 9.83
N ALA A 57 5.57 -16.67 9.95
CA ALA A 57 6.74 -17.42 10.42
C ALA A 57 6.75 -17.55 11.96
N PRO A 58 7.23 -18.68 12.51
CA PRO A 58 7.56 -18.78 13.93
C PRO A 58 8.68 -17.76 14.23
N GLY A 59 8.36 -16.75 15.05
CA GLY A 59 9.14 -15.52 15.15
C GLY A 59 10.63 -15.70 15.42
N VAL A 60 11.48 -15.18 14.53
CA VAL A 60 12.95 -15.26 14.67
C VAL A 60 13.53 -14.07 15.45
N VAL A 61 12.94 -12.86 15.43
CA VAL A 61 13.49 -11.74 16.23
C VAL A 61 12.42 -10.70 16.61
N GLY A 62 12.16 -10.57 17.92
CA GLY A 62 11.75 -9.28 18.50
C GLY A 62 10.36 -9.21 19.12
N GLY A 63 10.29 -9.45 20.44
CA GLY A 63 9.29 -8.80 21.30
C GLY A 63 7.92 -9.49 21.40
N ARG A 64 7.77 -10.36 22.40
CA ARG A 64 6.54 -10.62 23.18
C ARG A 64 5.21 -10.25 22.49
N VAL A 65 4.77 -11.04 21.52
CA VAL A 65 3.35 -11.39 21.47
C VAL A 65 3.30 -12.81 21.98
N LYS A 66 2.82 -12.99 23.23
CA LYS A 66 2.47 -14.30 23.75
C LYS A 66 1.68 -15.00 22.64
N SER A 67 2.22 -16.09 22.12
CA SER A 67 1.45 -17.04 21.35
C SER A 67 0.28 -17.42 22.25
N ASP A 68 -0.90 -16.86 21.98
CA ASP A 68 -2.14 -17.45 22.48
C ASP A 68 -2.06 -18.94 22.17
N ALA A 69 -2.50 -19.77 23.12
CA ALA A 69 -2.37 -21.23 23.11
C ALA A 69 -2.98 -21.95 21.88
N THR A 70 -3.48 -21.20 20.90
CA THR A 70 -4.19 -21.66 19.70
C THR A 70 -3.36 -21.61 18.41
N ASN A 71 -2.12 -21.09 18.40
CA ASN A 71 -1.23 -21.05 17.21
C ASN A 71 -1.87 -20.48 15.91
N LYS A 72 -2.93 -19.65 16.03
CA LYS A 72 -3.65 -19.08 14.88
C LYS A 72 -3.10 -17.71 14.50
N MET A 73 -2.87 -17.49 13.22
CA MET A 73 -2.45 -16.21 12.68
C MET A 73 -3.52 -15.14 12.93
N LYS A 74 -3.13 -14.02 13.56
CA LYS A 74 -4.07 -12.91 13.81
C LYS A 74 -4.28 -12.11 12.53
N ARG A 75 -5.54 -11.78 12.24
CA ARG A 75 -5.90 -10.87 11.15
C ARG A 75 -5.20 -9.52 11.35
N THR A 76 -4.53 -9.05 10.31
CA THR A 76 -3.80 -7.77 10.30
C THR A 76 -4.43 -6.85 9.25
N VAL A 77 -4.73 -5.62 9.65
CA VAL A 77 -5.25 -4.59 8.74
C VAL A 77 -4.19 -3.52 8.55
N ILE A 78 -3.85 -3.24 7.30
CA ILE A 78 -2.95 -2.16 6.90
C ILE A 78 -3.83 -1.00 6.46
N ALA A 79 -3.88 0.04 7.29
CA ALA A 79 -4.51 1.30 6.94
C ALA A 79 -3.60 2.09 5.98
N VAL A 80 -4.11 2.47 4.83
CA VAL A 80 -3.40 3.23 3.80
C VAL A 80 -4.16 4.52 3.53
N ASP A 81 -3.45 5.63 3.50
CA ASP A 81 -3.95 6.93 3.07
C ASP A 81 -3.15 7.40 1.85
N GLY A 82 -3.78 8.21 0.99
CA GLY A 82 -3.15 8.85 -0.15
C GLY A 82 -3.89 8.63 -1.47
N GLY A 83 -3.95 9.70 -2.27
CA GLY A 83 -4.71 9.74 -3.51
C GLY A 83 -4.32 8.68 -4.55
N LEU A 84 -3.08 8.20 -4.55
CA LEU A 84 -2.63 7.11 -5.42
C LEU A 84 -3.35 5.80 -5.11
N TYR A 85 -3.41 5.41 -3.83
CA TYR A 85 -4.08 4.18 -3.43
C TYR A 85 -5.61 4.30 -3.56
N GLU A 86 -6.15 5.49 -3.30
CA GLU A 86 -7.57 5.79 -3.40
C GLU A 86 -8.09 5.75 -4.85
N HIS A 87 -7.48 6.54 -5.73
CA HIS A 87 -8.00 6.84 -7.06
C HIS A 87 -7.41 5.98 -8.19
N TYR A 88 -6.38 5.18 -7.91
CA TYR A 88 -5.72 4.38 -8.95
C TYR A 88 -5.80 2.85 -8.70
N PRO A 89 -6.87 2.18 -9.17
CA PRO A 89 -7.12 0.76 -8.91
C PRO A 89 -5.99 -0.18 -9.35
N LYS A 90 -5.27 0.15 -10.44
CA LYS A 90 -4.13 -0.65 -10.91
C LYS A 90 -3.02 -0.73 -9.87
N PHE A 91 -2.72 0.39 -9.20
CA PHE A 91 -1.73 0.41 -8.13
C PHE A 91 -2.16 -0.49 -6.97
N ARG A 92 -3.43 -0.40 -6.54
CA ARG A 92 -4.00 -1.26 -5.50
C ARG A 92 -3.88 -2.75 -5.84
N ASN A 93 -4.22 -3.12 -7.08
CA ASN A 93 -4.12 -4.49 -7.55
C ASN A 93 -2.68 -4.99 -7.54
N TYR A 94 -1.74 -4.21 -8.08
CA TYR A 94 -0.32 -4.57 -8.07
C TYR A 94 0.26 -4.68 -6.67
N LEU A 95 -0.17 -3.82 -5.73
CA LEU A 95 0.25 -3.87 -4.33
C LEU A 95 -0.24 -5.17 -3.67
N GLN A 96 -1.52 -5.51 -3.86
CA GLN A 96 -2.10 -6.73 -3.28
C GLN A 96 -1.48 -8.00 -3.86
N LEU A 97 -1.29 -8.06 -5.18
CA LEU A 97 -0.60 -9.18 -5.84
C LEU A 97 0.83 -9.36 -5.31
N ALA A 98 1.57 -8.26 -5.13
CA ALA A 98 2.92 -8.32 -4.60
C ALA A 98 2.97 -8.81 -3.14
N ILE A 99 2.00 -8.44 -2.31
CA ILE A 99 1.91 -8.96 -0.93
C ILE A 99 1.64 -10.46 -0.93
N VAL A 100 0.70 -10.93 -1.76
CA VAL A 100 0.41 -12.37 -1.92
C VAL A 100 1.66 -13.13 -2.37
N GLU A 101 2.39 -12.60 -3.36
CA GLU A 101 3.63 -13.20 -3.86
C GLU A 101 4.72 -13.29 -2.78
N LEU A 102 4.87 -12.25 -1.94
CA LEU A 102 5.94 -12.16 -0.94
C LEU A 102 5.67 -12.96 0.35
N LEU A 103 4.40 -13.22 0.68
CA LEU A 103 3.99 -13.88 1.92
C LEU A 103 3.38 -15.28 1.73
N GLY A 104 2.96 -15.60 0.51
CA GLY A 104 2.18 -16.80 0.22
C GLY A 104 0.69 -16.62 0.53
N GLU A 105 -0.15 -17.42 -0.12
CA GLU A 105 -1.62 -17.32 -0.02
C GLU A 105 -2.15 -17.55 1.40
N GLU A 106 -1.57 -18.52 2.12
CA GLU A 106 -1.97 -18.89 3.49
C GLU A 106 -1.81 -17.72 4.48
N THR A 107 -0.73 -16.96 4.33
CA THR A 107 -0.44 -15.79 5.16
C THR A 107 -1.23 -14.58 4.67
N ALA A 108 -1.28 -14.37 3.35
CA ALA A 108 -1.89 -13.18 2.75
C ALA A 108 -3.41 -13.08 2.98
N GLN A 109 -4.14 -14.19 3.10
CA GLN A 109 -5.58 -14.18 3.47
C GLN A 109 -5.86 -13.52 4.84
N HIS A 110 -4.86 -13.48 5.73
CA HIS A 110 -4.98 -12.84 7.03
C HIS A 110 -4.67 -11.33 6.98
N ILE A 111 -4.24 -10.81 5.84
CA ILE A 111 -3.84 -9.41 5.66
C ILE A 111 -4.89 -8.69 4.81
N ALA A 112 -5.39 -7.57 5.31
CA ALA A 112 -6.31 -6.70 4.59
C ALA A 112 -5.73 -5.30 4.46
N ILE A 113 -5.69 -4.76 3.24
CA ILE A 113 -5.31 -3.36 3.01
C ILE A 113 -6.59 -2.54 2.88
N LYS A 114 -6.71 -1.47 3.67
CA LYS A 114 -7.91 -0.63 3.72
C LYS A 114 -7.53 0.83 3.57
N LEU A 115 -8.31 1.55 2.76
CA LEU A 115 -8.22 3.00 2.70
C LEU A 115 -8.65 3.56 4.06
N SER A 116 -7.86 4.47 4.61
CA SER A 116 -8.14 5.21 5.83
C SER A 116 -8.25 6.67 5.47
N ASN A 117 -9.39 7.30 5.76
CA ASN A 117 -9.62 8.71 5.51
C ASN A 117 -9.25 9.49 6.77
N ASP A 118 -8.44 10.54 6.64
CA ASP A 118 -8.04 11.44 7.72
C ASP A 118 -7.22 10.80 8.85
N GLY A 119 -6.16 10.08 8.48
CA GLY A 119 -5.21 9.54 9.46
C GLY A 119 -4.47 10.62 10.25
N SER A 120 -4.25 11.80 9.66
CA SER A 120 -3.54 12.91 10.28
C SER A 120 -4.38 13.66 11.31
N GLY A 121 -5.64 13.98 11.02
CA GLY A 121 -6.53 14.67 11.95
C GLY A 121 -6.92 13.79 13.14
N ILE A 122 -7.50 12.62 12.86
CA ILE A 122 -7.94 11.67 13.91
C ILE A 122 -6.75 11.17 14.71
N GLY A 123 -5.63 10.85 14.06
CA GLY A 123 -4.42 10.38 14.72
C GLY A 123 -3.84 11.42 15.69
N ALA A 124 -3.75 12.68 15.26
CA ALA A 124 -3.26 13.77 16.12
C ALA A 124 -4.18 13.99 17.32
N ALA A 125 -5.50 14.01 17.11
CA ALA A 125 -6.48 14.16 18.19
C ALA A 125 -6.40 13.01 19.20
N LEU A 126 -6.25 11.76 18.73
CA LEU A 126 -6.16 10.59 19.59
C LEU A 126 -4.89 10.62 20.45
N ILE A 127 -3.75 10.99 19.87
CA ILE A 127 -2.49 11.12 20.61
C ILE A 127 -2.61 12.24 21.66
N ALA A 128 -3.14 13.41 21.28
CA ALA A 128 -3.37 14.51 22.22
C ALA A 128 -4.28 14.08 23.38
N ALA A 129 -5.39 13.39 23.09
CA ALA A 129 -6.29 12.86 24.12
C ALA A 129 -5.58 11.86 25.05
N SER A 130 -4.78 10.93 24.50
CA SER A 130 -4.04 9.95 25.32
C SER A 130 -2.99 10.57 26.24
N HIS A 131 -2.50 11.78 25.91
CA HIS A 131 -1.54 12.53 26.72
C HIS A 131 -2.19 13.63 27.58
N SER A 132 -3.47 13.91 27.40
CA SER A 132 -4.20 14.96 28.16
C SER A 132 -4.35 14.64 29.65
N ILE A 133 -4.31 13.35 30.04
CA ILE A 133 -4.49 12.90 31.42
C ILE A 133 -3.22 13.08 32.28
N TYR A 134 -2.12 13.58 31.70
CA TYR A 134 -0.85 13.80 32.41
C TYR A 134 -0.51 15.29 32.64
N ALA A 135 -1.44 16.21 32.37
CA ALA A 135 -1.23 17.64 32.58
C ALA A 135 -1.57 18.14 34.00
N ASP A 136 -2.19 17.31 34.85
CA ASP A 136 -2.64 17.67 36.20
C ASP A 136 -1.86 16.94 37.33
N ASN A 137 -0.53 16.85 37.24
CA ASN A 137 0.34 16.48 38.38
C ASN A 137 1.53 17.44 38.51
#